data_AF-A0A094X983-F1
#
_entry.id   AF-A0A094X983-F1
#
_cell.length_a   1.000
_cell.length_b   1.000
_cell.length_c   1.000
_cell.angle_alpha   90.00
_cell.angle_beta   90.00
_cell.angle_gamma   90.00
#
_symmetry.space_group_name_H-M   'P 1'
#
loop_
_entity.id
_entity.type
_entity.pdbx_description
1 polymer ?
#
loop_
_entity_poly.entity_id
_entity_poly.type
_entity_poly.pdbx_seq_one_letter_code
_entity_poly.pdbx_strand_id
1 'polypeptide(L)'
;MTGLPSLSVLTFQRFCFLIQEVFMKSVGAYEMKTHLSRLLEEVEKGERIVITRHGRPIAELIPYPVRNTEKIRKAILGLKEFQKSHS
;
A
#
# COMPACT_ATOMS: atom_id res chain seq x y z
N MET A 1 15.18 30.31 -20.43
CA MET A 1 15.81 29.01 -20.08
C MET A 1 14.96 28.32 -19.02
N THR A 2 13.72 27.96 -19.37
CA THR A 2 12.83 27.20 -18.50
C THR A 2 13.09 25.72 -18.77
N GLY A 3 13.80 25.06 -17.86
CA GLY A 3 14.01 23.62 -17.92
C GLY A 3 12.67 22.91 -17.84
N LEU A 4 12.25 22.33 -18.96
CA LEU A 4 11.16 21.36 -18.99
C LEU A 4 11.55 20.17 -18.09
N PRO A 5 10.77 19.82 -17.05
CA PRO A 5 11.00 18.59 -16.32
C PRO A 5 10.75 17.41 -17.26
N SER A 6 11.70 16.48 -17.30
CA SER A 6 11.65 15.30 -18.15
C SER A 6 10.37 14.50 -17.91
N LEU A 7 9.67 14.16 -18.99
CA LEU A 7 8.52 13.23 -19.05
C LEU A 7 8.83 11.80 -18.54
N SER A 8 9.99 11.58 -17.91
CA SER A 8 10.50 10.29 -17.44
C SER A 8 9.99 9.91 -16.04
N VAL A 9 9.76 10.87 -15.14
CA VAL A 9 9.37 10.57 -13.75
C VAL A 9 7.88 10.21 -13.67
N LEU A 10 7.03 10.90 -14.44
CA LEU A 10 5.59 10.60 -14.47
C LEU A 10 5.29 9.23 -15.09
N THR A 11 6.08 8.81 -16.09
CA THR A 11 5.96 7.48 -16.70
C THR A 11 6.43 6.40 -15.73
N PHE A 12 7.52 6.61 -14.99
CA PHE A 12 8.02 5.62 -14.02
C PHE A 12 7.08 5.46 -12.80
N GLN A 13 6.50 6.56 -12.30
CA GLN A 13 5.47 6.52 -11.24
C GLN A 13 4.23 5.75 -11.70
N ARG A 14 3.82 5.95 -12.96
CA ARG A 14 2.64 5.32 -13.58
C ARG A 14 2.91 3.86 -13.99
N PHE A 15 4.15 3.51 -14.32
CA PHE A 15 4.60 2.16 -14.61
C PHE A 15 4.81 1.34 -13.33
N CYS A 16 5.32 1.94 -12.25
CA CYS A 16 5.43 1.31 -10.94
C CYS A 16 4.04 1.02 -10.33
N PHE A 17 3.05 1.88 -10.60
CA PHE A 17 1.65 1.63 -10.25
C PHE A 17 1.03 0.47 -11.07
N LEU A 18 1.45 0.30 -12.34
CA LEU A 18 1.01 -0.77 -13.22
C LEU A 18 1.59 -2.15 -12.85
N ILE A 19 2.81 -2.21 -12.29
CA ILE A 19 3.43 -3.50 -11.90
C ILE A 19 2.93 -3.99 -10.53
N GLN A 20 2.44 -3.11 -9.64
CA GLN A 20 1.81 -3.54 -8.38
C GLN A 20 0.45 -4.23 -8.56
N GLU A 21 -0.26 -4.01 -9.67
CA GLU A 21 -1.56 -4.66 -9.93
C GLU A 21 -1.45 -6.16 -10.24
N VAL A 22 -0.31 -6.64 -10.74
CA VAL A 22 -0.22 -7.98 -11.37
C VAL A 22 -0.21 -9.13 -10.35
N PHE A 23 -0.05 -8.83 -9.05
CA PHE A 23 0.03 -9.84 -7.98
C PHE A 23 -1.00 -9.67 -6.86
N MET A 24 -2.07 -8.90 -7.07
CA MET A 24 -3.11 -8.75 -6.07
C MET A 24 -4.14 -9.87 -6.21
N LYS A 25 -4.35 -10.65 -5.14
CA LYS A 25 -5.38 -11.68 -5.10
C LYS A 25 -6.75 -11.01 -5.23
N SER A 26 -7.45 -11.23 -6.34
CA SER A 26 -8.76 -10.63 -6.59
C SER A 26 -9.89 -11.62 -6.29
N VAL A 27 -10.86 -11.22 -5.47
CA VAL A 27 -12.02 -12.05 -5.09
C VAL A 27 -13.31 -11.31 -5.39
N GLY A 28 -14.33 -12.02 -5.88
CA GLY A 28 -15.64 -11.43 -6.13
C GLY A 28 -16.36 -11.08 -4.83
N ALA A 29 -17.16 -10.01 -4.81
CA ALA A 29 -17.90 -9.57 -3.62
C ALA A 29 -18.87 -10.65 -3.09
N TYR A 30 -19.40 -11.49 -3.98
CA TYR A 30 -20.23 -12.63 -3.61
C TYR A 30 -19.41 -13.75 -2.95
N GLU A 31 -18.26 -14.07 -3.51
CA GLU A 31 -17.34 -15.08 -3.00
C GLU A 31 -16.74 -14.65 -1.64
N MET A 32 -16.42 -13.36 -1.50
CA MET A 32 -16.00 -12.75 -0.24
C MET A 32 -17.06 -12.91 0.85
N LYS A 33 -18.34 -12.64 0.56
CA LYS A 33 -19.41 -12.78 1.55
C LYS A 33 -19.48 -14.20 2.13
N THR A 34 -19.21 -15.21 1.32
CA THR A 34 -19.24 -16.62 1.73
C THR A 34 -17.95 -17.05 2.43
N HIS A 35 -16.80 -16.50 2.05
CA HIS A 35 -15.47 -16.91 2.54
C HIS A 35 -14.75 -15.84 3.36
N LEU A 36 -15.49 -14.89 3.94
CA LEU A 36 -14.91 -13.71 4.59
C LEU A 36 -13.91 -14.07 5.68
N SER A 37 -14.24 -15.03 6.56
CA SER A 37 -13.36 -15.42 7.66
C SER A 37 -11.99 -15.90 7.18
N ARG A 38 -11.96 -16.74 6.13
CA ARG A 38 -10.70 -17.24 5.55
C ARG A 38 -9.89 -16.11 4.92
N LEU A 39 -10.56 -15.17 4.24
CA LEU A 39 -9.88 -14.03 3.64
C LEU A 39 -9.29 -13.10 4.71
N LEU A 40 -9.97 -12.94 5.85
CA LEU A 40 -9.44 -12.17 6.98
C LEU A 40 -8.20 -12.83 7.59
N GLU A 41 -8.16 -14.16 7.72
CA GLU A 41 -6.95 -14.87 8.19
C GLU A 41 -5.75 -14.68 7.25
N GLU A 42 -5.99 -14.64 5.94
CA GLU A 42 -4.95 -14.36 4.95
C GLU A 42 -4.47 -12.91 5.07
N VAL A 43 -5.40 -11.96 5.23
CA VAL A 43 -5.10 -10.54 5.41
C VAL A 43 -4.36 -10.28 6.73
N GLU A 44 -4.70 -10.99 7.81
CA GLU A 44 -3.97 -10.91 9.09
C GLU A 44 -2.51 -11.36 8.95
N LYS A 45 -2.22 -12.30 8.04
CA LYS A 45 -0.85 -12.75 7.75
C LYS A 45 -0.04 -11.74 6.91
N GLY A 46 -0.68 -10.68 6.43
CA GLY A 46 -0.03 -9.65 5.63
C GLY A 46 -0.48 -9.59 4.17
N GLU A 47 -1.41 -10.45 3.74
CA GLU A 47 -1.89 -10.48 2.36
C GLU A 47 -2.79 -9.29 2.04
N ARG A 48 -2.77 -8.87 0.78
CA ARG A 48 -3.66 -7.83 0.25
C ARG A 48 -4.60 -8.44 -0.78
N ILE A 49 -5.88 -8.18 -0.61
CA ILE A 49 -6.93 -8.82 -1.41
C ILE A 49 -7.83 -7.75 -2.01
N VAL A 50 -7.95 -7.73 -3.33
CA VAL A 50 -8.84 -6.81 -4.04
C VAL A 50 -10.23 -7.44 -4.15
N ILE A 51 -11.24 -6.72 -3.70
CA ILE A 51 -12.64 -7.13 -3.84
C ILE A 51 -13.18 -6.54 -5.14
N THR A 52 -13.73 -7.40 -5.98
CA THR A 52 -14.34 -7.03 -7.26
C THR A 52 -15.86 -7.24 -7.24
N ARG A 53 -16.62 -6.43 -7.97
CA ARG A 53 -18.05 -6.62 -8.20
C ARG A 53 -18.31 -6.53 -9.69
N HIS A 54 -18.83 -7.62 -10.28
CA HIS A 54 -18.97 -7.78 -11.73
C HIS A 54 -17.65 -7.54 -12.49
N GLY A 55 -16.54 -8.07 -11.95
CA GLY A 55 -15.20 -7.92 -12.54
C GLY A 55 -14.57 -6.54 -12.38
N ARG A 56 -15.25 -5.58 -11.73
CA ARG A 56 -14.67 -4.25 -11.44
C ARG A 56 -14.17 -4.18 -10.00
N PRO A 57 -12.93 -3.73 -9.75
CA PRO A 57 -12.43 -3.53 -8.38
C PRO A 57 -13.26 -2.45 -7.67
N ILE A 58 -13.67 -2.73 -6.43
CA ILE A 58 -14.49 -1.82 -5.62
C ILE A 58 -13.90 -1.53 -4.24
N ALA A 59 -13.06 -2.41 -3.71
CA ALA A 59 -12.44 -2.27 -2.41
C ALA A 59 -11.19 -3.14 -2.32
N GLU A 60 -10.39 -2.93 -1.27
CA GLU A 60 -9.22 -3.74 -0.94
C GLU A 60 -9.28 -4.10 0.55
N LEU A 61 -9.02 -5.36 0.88
CA LEU A 61 -8.74 -5.80 2.23
C LEU A 61 -7.22 -5.75 2.43
N ILE A 62 -6.81 -4.92 3.40
CA ILE A 62 -5.42 -4.76 3.79
C ILE A 62 -5.26 -5.12 5.27
N PRO A 63 -4.07 -5.60 5.68
CA PRO A 63 -3.78 -5.82 7.08
C PRO A 63 -3.92 -4.51 7.84
N TYR A 64 -4.56 -4.54 9.01
CA TYR A 64 -4.68 -3.34 9.82
C TYR A 64 -3.30 -2.91 10.33
N PRO A 65 -2.84 -1.67 10.06
CA PRO A 65 -1.51 -1.25 10.46
C PRO A 65 -1.45 -1.10 11.98
N VAL A 66 -0.73 -2.01 12.63
CA VAL A 66 -0.45 -1.89 14.06
C VAL A 66 0.46 -0.68 14.28
N ARG A 67 -0.11 0.38 14.86
CA ARG A 67 0.59 1.62 15.10
C ARG A 67 1.53 1.46 16.30
N ASN A 68 2.80 1.17 16.04
CA ASN A 68 3.81 1.08 17.09
C ASN A 68 4.31 2.48 17.47
N THR A 69 3.67 3.07 18.48
CA THR A 69 3.96 4.43 18.98
C THR A 69 5.42 4.61 19.38
N GLU A 70 6.07 3.58 19.95
CA GLU A 70 7.49 3.62 20.31
C GLU A 70 8.40 3.70 19.08
N LYS A 71 8.12 2.90 18.05
CA LYS A 71 8.88 2.94 16.79
C LYS A 71 8.75 4.32 16.13
N ILE A 72 7.55 4.90 16.14
CA ILE A 72 7.29 6.25 15.62
C ILE A 72 8.07 7.29 16.42
N ARG A 73 8.03 7.23 17.75
CA ARG A 73 8.75 8.14 18.64
C ARG A 73 10.26 8.08 18.38
N LYS A 74 10.84 6.88 18.33
CA LYS A 74 12.27 6.68 18.04
C LYS A 74 12.65 7.24 16.68
N ALA A 75 11.84 7.02 15.65
CA ALA A 75 12.09 7.59 14.32
C ALA A 75 12.10 9.13 14.36
N ILE A 76 11.13 9.75 15.03
CA ILE A 76 11.08 11.22 15.17
C ILE A 76 12.30 11.75 15.92
N LEU A 77 12.71 11.09 17.00
CA LEU A 77 13.91 11.49 17.76
C LEU A 77 15.17 11.38 16.90
N GLY A 78 15.34 10.27 16.17
CA GLY A 78 16.49 10.09 15.28
C GLY A 78 16.56 11.15 14.18
N LEU A 79 15.42 11.54 13.60
CA LEU A 79 15.38 12.63 12.61
C LEU A 79 15.80 13.98 13.22
N LYS A 80 15.37 14.27 14.45
CA LYS A 80 15.76 15.50 15.16
C LYS A 80 17.25 15.54 15.51
N GLU A 81 17.83 14.39 15.87
CA GLU A 81 19.27 14.28 16.15
C GLU A 81 20.09 14.43 14.86
N PHE A 82 19.67 13.80 13.77
CA PHE A 82 20.32 13.94 12.46
C PHE A 82 20.33 15.39 11.96
N GLN A 83 19.23 16.13 12.16
CA GLN A 83 19.16 17.55 11.81
C GLN A 83 20.19 18.39 12.58
N LYS A 84 20.38 18.10 13.88
CA LYS A 84 21.29 18.86 14.74
C LYS A 84 22.77 18.61 14.44
N SER A 85 23.12 17.44 13.92
CA SER A 85 24.52 17.10 13.58
C SER A 85 24.97 17.63 12.22
N HIS A 86 24.04 18.10 11.39
CA HIS A 86 24.29 18.62 10.04
C HIS A 86 23.89 20.11 9.89
N SER A 87 23.75 20.83 11.00
CA SER A 87 23.71 22.30 11.08
C SER A 87 24.90 22.77 11.90
#